data_AF-A0A2M6VXW3-F1
#
_entry.id   AF-A0A2M6VXW3-F1
#
_cell.length_a   1.000
_cell.length_b   1.000
_cell.length_c   1.000
_cell.angle_alpha   90.00
_cell.angle_beta   90.00
_cell.angle_gamma   90.00
#
_symmetry.space_group_name_H-M   'P 1'
#
loop_
_entity.id
_entity.type
_entity.pdbx_description
1 polymer ?
#
loop_
_entity_poly.entity_id
_entity_poly.type
_entity_poly.pdbx_seq_one_letter_code
_entity_poly.pdbx_strand_id
1 'polypeptide(L)' 'METELKLSLSAPELPRLLAHPLLATGADMQRLLNTYFDTPDLALQKRRMAVRERLAGDQWL' A
#
# COMPACT_ATOMS: atom_id res chain seq x y z
N MET A 1 -10.74 2.69 13.70
CA MET A 1 -10.47 1.26 13.45
C MET A 1 -10.39 1.08 11.95
N GLU A 2 -9.26 0.58 11.44
CA GLU A 2 -9.10 0.28 10.00
C GLU A 2 -9.48 -1.18 9.74
N THR A 3 -10.08 -1.48 8.58
CA THR A 3 -10.44 -2.84 8.17
C THR A 3 -10.17 -2.98 6.68
N GLU A 4 -9.32 -3.93 6.30
CA GLU A 4 -8.79 -4.08 4.94
C GLU A 4 -8.67 -5.57 4.56
N LEU A 5 -8.88 -5.90 3.27
CA LEU A 5 -8.59 -7.22 2.68
C LEU A 5 -7.55 -7.06 1.57
N LYS A 6 -6.38 -7.68 1.72
CA LYS A 6 -5.30 -7.66 0.72
C LYS A 6 -5.30 -8.98 -0.04
N LEU A 7 -5.26 -8.86 -1.37
CA LEU A 7 -5.18 -9.97 -2.29
C LEU A 7 -3.87 -9.87 -3.07
N SER A 8 -3.17 -10.99 -3.23
CA SER A 8 -2.02 -11.06 -4.12
C SER A 8 -2.49 -11.15 -5.57
N LEU A 9 -1.79 -10.48 -6.48
CA LEU A 9 -2.07 -10.49 -7.92
C LEU A 9 -0.77 -10.73 -8.67
N SER A 10 -0.79 -11.60 -9.67
CA SER A 10 0.37 -11.75 -10.56
C SER A 10 0.45 -10.56 -11.52
N ALA A 11 1.66 -10.07 -11.82
CA ALA A 11 1.85 -8.90 -12.68
C ALA A 11 1.15 -9.02 -14.06
N PRO A 12 1.15 -10.18 -14.75
CA PRO A 12 0.46 -10.34 -16.03
C PRO A 12 -1.07 -10.20 -15.95
N GLU A 13 -1.68 -10.39 -14.77
CA GLU A 13 -3.14 -10.32 -14.59
C GLU A 13 -3.65 -8.90 -14.32
N LEU A 14 -2.77 -7.95 -14.03
CA LEU A 14 -3.14 -6.58 -13.70
C LEU A 14 -4.01 -5.91 -14.79
N PRO A 15 -3.68 -5.98 -16.09
CA PRO A 15 -4.52 -5.36 -17.12
C PRO A 15 -5.95 -5.92 -17.13
N ARG A 16 -6.11 -7.23 -16.89
CA ARG A 16 -7.43 -7.87 -16.82
C ARG A 16 -8.24 -7.37 -15.62
N LEU A 17 -7.60 -7.20 -14.46
CA LEU A 17 -8.26 -6.67 -13.28
C LEU A 17 -8.71 -5.22 -13.47
N LEU A 18 -7.84 -4.37 -14.02
CA LEU A 18 -8.15 -2.96 -14.26
C LEU A 18 -9.26 -2.77 -15.32
N ALA A 19 -9.39 -3.69 -16.27
CA ALA A 19 -10.47 -3.68 -17.26
C ALA A 19 -11.82 -4.17 -16.70
N HIS A 20 -11.88 -4.65 -15.46
CA HIS A 20 -13.13 -5.15 -14.87
C HIS A 20 -14.17 -4.02 -14.73
N PRO A 21 -15.45 -4.20 -15.12
CA PRO A 21 -16.44 -3.12 -15.15
C PRO A 21 -16.62 -2.37 -13.82
N LEU A 22 -16.47 -3.06 -12.68
CA LEU A 22 -16.56 -2.44 -11.35
C LEU A 22 -15.34 -1.59 -10.96
N LEU A 23 -14.23 -1.72 -11.69
CA LEU A 23 -12.97 -1.01 -11.45
C LEU A 23 -12.61 -0.07 -12.61
N ALA A 24 -13.30 -0.17 -13.75
CA ALA A 24 -13.00 0.54 -14.99
C ALA A 24 -13.22 2.06 -14.92
N THR A 25 -13.82 2.58 -13.85
CA THR A 25 -14.10 4.01 -13.67
C THR A 25 -13.58 4.50 -12.32
N GLY A 26 -12.87 5.64 -12.31
CA GLY A 26 -12.63 6.42 -11.09
C GLY A 26 -11.39 6.07 -10.28
N ALA A 27 -10.37 5.44 -10.87
CA ALA A 27 -9.09 5.19 -10.21
C ALA A 27 -7.97 6.06 -10.79
N ASP A 28 -7.38 6.91 -9.96
CA ASP A 28 -6.15 7.63 -10.28
C ASP A 28 -4.94 6.85 -9.77
N MET A 29 -3.91 6.74 -10.62
CA MET A 29 -2.65 6.16 -10.20
C MET A 29 -1.85 7.20 -9.42
N GLN A 30 -1.67 6.97 -8.13
CA GLN A 30 -0.82 7.79 -7.27
C GLN A 30 0.44 7.03 -6.86
N ARG A 31 1.59 7.69 -6.97
CA ARG A 31 2.83 7.18 -6.40
C ARG A 31 2.89 7.51 -4.91
N LEU A 32 3.06 6.48 -4.08
CA LEU A 32 3.25 6.61 -2.63
C LEU A 32 4.66 6.13 -2.25
N LEU A 33 5.50 7.05 -1.77
CA LEU A 33 6.82 6.69 -1.24
C LEU A 33 6.70 6.46 0.26
N ASN A 34 7.17 5.32 0.75
CA ASN A 34 7.10 4.98 2.17
C ASN A 34 8.50 4.62 2.66
N THR A 35 8.93 5.26 3.75
CA THR A 35 10.14 4.89 4.50
C THR A 35 9.70 4.22 5.79
N TYR A 36 10.09 2.96 5.99
CA TYR A 36 9.72 2.20 7.18
C TYR A 36 10.85 2.23 8.21
N PHE A 37 10.47 2.33 9.47
CA PHE A 37 11.41 2.37 10.59
C PHE A 37 11.16 1.19 11.50
N ASP A 38 12.23 0.63 12.02
CA ASP A 38 12.24 -0.33 13.13
C ASP A 38 13.52 -0.13 13.93
N THR A 39 13.62 -0.80 15.07
CA THR A 39 14.88 -0.92 15.80
C THR A 39 15.77 -2.00 15.16
N PRO A 40 17.09 -1.99 15.40
CA PRO A 40 17.98 -3.04 14.89
C PRO A 40 17.56 -4.47 15.29
N ASP A 41 16.87 -4.61 16.43
CA ASP A 41 16.35 -5.88 16.93
C ASP A 41 14.89 -6.16 16.50
N LEU A 42 14.30 -5.36 15.62
CA LEU A 42 12.94 -5.53 15.05
C LEU A 42 11.83 -5.52 16.11
N ALA A 43 11.92 -4.61 17.08
CA ALA A 43 11.01 -4.54 18.22
C ALA A 43 9.57 -4.16 17.83
N LEU A 44 9.36 -3.42 16.73
CA LEU A 44 8.02 -3.09 16.23
C LEU A 44 7.39 -4.27 15.51
N GLN A 45 8.15 -4.92 14.61
CA GLN A 45 7.69 -6.12 13.92
C GLN A 45 7.28 -7.23 14.90
N LYS A 46 8.08 -7.50 15.95
CA LYS A 46 7.77 -8.49 16.99
C LYS A 46 6.44 -8.20 17.70
N ARG A 47 6.07 -6.92 17.80
CA ARG A 47 4.79 -6.45 18.37
C ARG A 47 3.67 -6.31 17.34
N ARG A 48 3.92 -6.70 16.08
CA ARG A 48 3.00 -6.54 14.94
C ARG A 48 2.61 -5.09 14.70
N MET A 49 3.57 -4.19 14.85
CA MET A 49 3.44 -2.76 14.60
C MET A 49 4.34 -2.35 13.43
N ALA A 50 3.94 -1.31 12.71
CA ALA A 50 4.74 -0.69 11.67
C ALA A 50 4.66 0.83 11.82
N VAL A 51 5.81 1.49 11.70
CA VAL A 51 5.92 2.96 11.69
C VAL A 51 6.54 3.36 10.35
N ARG A 52 5.99 4.40 9.73
CA ARG A 52 6.47 4.91 8.46
C ARG A 52 6.28 6.41 8.36
N GLU A 53 7.12 7.05 7.56
CA GLU A 53 6.80 8.30 6.88
C GLU A 53 6.28 7.97 5.48
N ARG A 54 5.25 8.69 5.03
CA ARG A 54 4.70 8.55 3.69
C ARG A 54 4.69 9.89 2.97
N LEU A 55 5.29 9.93 1.78
CA LEU A 55 5.13 11.02 0.82
C LEU A 55 4.05 10.64 -0.21
N ALA A 56 3.02 11.47 -0.29
CA ALA A 56 1.87 11.34 -1.18
C ALA A 56 1.74 12.62 -2.00
N GLY A 57 2.28 12.62 -3.23
CA GLY A 57 2.46 13.87 -3.99
C GLY A 57 3.47 14.76 -3.27
N ASP A 58 3.03 15.94 -2.83
CA ASP A 58 3.85 16.90 -2.09
C ASP A 58 3.58 16.88 -0.58
N GLN A 59 2.73 15.97 -0.10
CA GLN A 59 2.32 15.88 1.30
C GLN A 59 3.03 14.75 2.05
N TRP A 60 3.61 15.07 3.21
CA TRP A 60 4.14 14.11 4.17
C TRP A 60 3.09 13.73 5.24
N LEU A 61 3.04 12.45 5.57
CA LEU A 61 2.13 11.81 6.54
C LEU A 61 2.91 10.88 7.48
#